data_AF-A0A7N2MES6-F1
#
_entry.id   AF-A0A7N2MES6-F1
#
_cell.length_a   1.000
_cell.length_b   1.000
_cell.length_c   1.000
_cell.angle_alpha   90.00
_cell.angle_beta   90.00
_cell.angle_gamma   90.00
#
_symmetry.space_group_name_H-M   'P 1'
#
loop_
_entity.id
_entity.type
_entity.pdbx_description
1 polymer ?
#
loop_
_entity_poly.entity_id
_entity_poly.type
_entity_poly.pdbx_seq_one_letter_code
_entity_poly.pdbx_strand_id
1 'polypeptide(L)'
;MYASKTCNSAIQLREKGQVVLRDVPLKHLGSVHLEKGVVDSHFEVVKEALLGTIKEAVGESWSDEMGGAWGEAYDQLAATIKTQMEEEAAQPQLSSN
;
A
#
# COMPACT_ATOMS: atom_id res chain seq x y z
N MET A 1 -6.12 -22.89 -5.35
CA MET A 1 -5.04 -22.41 -6.24
C MET A 1 -4.89 -20.88 -6.14
N TYR A 2 -4.72 -20.33 -4.92
CA TYR A 2 -4.66 -18.87 -4.69
C TYR A 2 -3.41 -18.38 -3.93
N ALA A 3 -2.60 -19.30 -3.39
CA ALA A 3 -1.35 -18.97 -2.68
C ALA A 3 -0.19 -18.53 -3.60
N SER A 4 -0.34 -18.64 -4.93
CA SER A 4 0.73 -18.35 -5.90
C SER A 4 0.85 -16.87 -6.28
N LYS A 5 -0.22 -16.07 -6.14
CA LYS A 5 -0.20 -14.66 -6.60
C LYS A 5 0.54 -13.72 -5.64
N THR A 6 0.38 -13.91 -4.33
CA THR A 6 1.08 -13.11 -3.30
C THR A 6 2.59 -13.34 -3.30
N CYS A 7 3.03 -14.57 -3.58
CA CYS A 7 4.46 -14.90 -3.64
C CYS A 7 5.19 -14.14 -4.76
N ASN A 8 4.56 -14.01 -5.94
CA ASN A 8 5.15 -13.30 -7.09
C ASN A 8 5.29 -11.78 -6.87
N SER A 9 4.40 -11.17 -6.07
CA SER A 9 4.50 -9.74 -5.75
C SER A 9 5.57 -9.47 -4.68
N ALA A 10 5.68 -10.32 -3.67
CA ALA A 10 6.73 -10.23 -2.65
C ALA A 10 8.14 -10.43 -3.25
N ILE A 11 8.29 -11.34 -4.21
CA ILE A 11 9.56 -11.56 -4.94
C ILE A 11 9.92 -10.33 -5.79
N GLN A 12 8.95 -9.73 -6.48
CA GLN A 12 9.20 -8.51 -7.28
C GLN A 12 9.59 -7.30 -6.42
N LEU A 13 9.00 -7.15 -5.24
CA LEU A 13 9.40 -6.13 -4.28
C LEU A 13 10.85 -6.34 -3.84
N ARG A 14 11.22 -7.57 -3.48
CA ARG A 14 12.60 -7.92 -3.08
C ARG A 14 13.62 -7.68 -4.19
N GLU A 15 13.30 -7.99 -5.44
CA GLU A 15 14.26 -7.93 -6.55
C GLU A 15 14.39 -6.54 -7.18
N LYS A 16 13.33 -5.73 -7.18
CA LYS A 16 13.29 -4.46 -7.91
C LYS A 16 13.10 -3.23 -7.03
N GLY A 17 12.82 -3.41 -5.73
CA GLY A 17 12.47 -2.31 -4.83
C GLY A 17 11.22 -1.53 -5.26
N GLN A 18 10.42 -2.11 -6.16
CA GLN A 18 9.30 -1.42 -6.78
C GLN A 18 8.19 -2.42 -7.06
N VAL A 19 7.05 -2.25 -6.37
CA VAL A 19 5.83 -2.99 -6.69
C VAL A 19 5.25 -2.39 -7.97
N VAL A 20 5.54 -2.99 -9.12
CA VAL A 20 4.81 -2.65 -10.36
C VAL A 20 3.41 -3.26 -10.24
N LEU A 21 2.48 -2.50 -9.64
CA LEU A 21 1.05 -2.81 -9.70
C LEU A 21 0.60 -2.67 -11.15
N ARG A 22 0.69 -3.75 -11.93
CA ARG A 22 0.43 -3.73 -13.39
C ARG A 22 -1.00 -3.34 -13.76
N ASP A 23 -1.96 -3.47 -12.86
CA ASP A 23 -3.39 -3.40 -13.23
C ASP A 23 -4.23 -2.37 -12.47
N VAL A 24 -3.64 -1.59 -11.55
CA VAL A 24 -4.31 -0.39 -11.00
C VAL A 24 -3.30 0.75 -11.05
N PRO A 25 -3.47 1.75 -11.94
CA PRO A 25 -2.60 2.90 -11.95
C PRO A 25 -2.62 3.52 -10.55
N LEU A 26 -1.46 3.71 -9.92
CA LEU A 26 -1.36 4.36 -8.60
C LEU A 26 -2.13 5.70 -8.55
N LYS A 27 -2.25 6.38 -9.70
CA LYS A 27 -3.14 7.53 -9.95
C LYS A 27 -4.59 7.29 -9.55
N HIS A 28 -5.16 6.15 -9.94
CA HIS A 28 -6.54 5.79 -9.59
C HIS A 28 -6.69 5.53 -8.09
N LEU A 29 -5.68 4.95 -7.44
CA LEU A 29 -5.71 4.72 -5.99
C LEU A 29 -5.69 6.03 -5.20
N GLY A 30 -4.84 6.99 -5.56
CA GLY A 30 -4.80 8.30 -4.90
C GLY A 30 -6.12 9.05 -5.01
N SER A 31 -6.70 9.10 -6.22
CA SER A 31 -7.99 9.77 -6.46
C SER A 31 -9.14 9.14 -5.65
N VAL A 32 -9.23 7.80 -5.60
CA VAL A 32 -10.23 7.10 -4.77
C VAL A 32 -10.03 7.37 -3.28
N HIS A 33 -8.79 7.36 -2.77
CA HIS A 33 -8.53 7.64 -1.35
C HIS A 33 -8.89 9.08 -0.99
N LEU A 34 -8.61 10.03 -1.88
CA LEU A 34 -9.01 11.43 -1.71
C LEU A 34 -10.53 11.58 -1.73
N GLU A 35 -11.23 10.99 -2.70
CA GLU A 35 -12.70 11.01 -2.82
C GLU A 35 -13.39 10.45 -1.57
N LYS A 36 -12.81 9.39 -0.96
CA LYS A 36 -13.33 8.77 0.25
C LYS A 36 -12.93 9.49 1.55
N GLY A 37 -12.19 10.59 1.47
CA GLY A 37 -11.79 11.38 2.64
C GLY A 37 -10.78 10.64 3.52
N VAL A 38 -9.92 9.81 2.93
CA VAL A 38 -8.85 9.14 3.67
C VAL A 38 -7.84 10.18 4.13
N VAL A 39 -7.40 10.07 5.39
CA VAL A 39 -6.38 10.92 6.00
C VAL A 39 -5.21 10.08 6.49
N ASP A 40 -4.09 10.72 6.80
CA ASP A 40 -2.85 10.07 7.24
C ASP A 40 -3.03 9.08 8.39
N SER A 41 -3.87 9.40 9.38
CA SER A 41 -4.12 8.51 10.52
C SER A 41 -4.78 7.18 10.12
N HIS A 42 -5.51 7.13 9.00
CA HIS A 42 -6.08 5.88 8.51
C HIS A 42 -5.00 4.93 7.99
N PHE A 43 -3.92 5.44 7.40
CA PHE A 43 -2.81 4.60 6.94
C PHE A 43 -2.08 3.94 8.12
N GLU A 44 -1.85 4.67 9.21
CA GLU A 44 -1.21 4.12 10.41
C GLU A 44 -2.03 2.98 11.02
N VAL A 45 -3.35 3.19 11.17
CA VAL A 45 -4.26 2.15 11.69
C VAL A 45 -4.28 0.92 10.79
N VAL A 46 -4.30 1.11 9.46
CA VAL A 46 -4.26 -0.01 8.50
C VAL A 46 -2.92 -0.75 8.56
N LYS A 47 -1.79 -0.05 8.73
CA LYS A 47 -0.47 -0.66 8.89
C LYS A 47 -0.44 -1.60 10.09
N GLU A 48 -0.88 -1.11 11.24
CA GLU A 48 -0.92 -1.90 12.48
C GLU A 48 -1.82 -3.14 12.33
N ALA A 49 -3.04 -2.95 11.80
CA ALA A 49 -3.97 -4.05 11.59
C ALA A 49 -3.45 -5.08 10.59
N LEU A 50 -2.82 -4.64 9.49
CA LEU A 50 -2.24 -5.51 8.48
C LEU A 50 -1.07 -6.33 9.04
N LEU A 51 -0.10 -5.68 9.68
CA LEU A 51 1.05 -6.36 10.27
C LEU A 51 0.62 -7.32 11.39
N GLY A 52 -0.35 -6.91 12.22
CA GLY A 52 -0.95 -7.77 13.24
C GLY A 52 -1.58 -9.02 12.63
N THR A 53 -2.40 -8.85 11.59
CA THR A 53 -3.07 -9.97 10.90
C THR A 53 -2.07 -10.92 10.26
N ILE A 54 -1.02 -10.41 9.60
CA ILE A 54 0.03 -11.25 9.00
C ILE A 54 0.77 -12.01 10.10
N LYS A 55 1.14 -11.34 11.20
CA LYS A 55 1.81 -11.97 12.34
C LYS A 55 0.96 -13.10 12.93
N GLU A 56 -0.34 -12.89 13.13
CA GLU A 56 -1.26 -13.93 13.61
C GLU A 56 -1.36 -15.10 12.63
N ALA A 57 -1.44 -14.83 11.32
CA ALA A 57 -1.53 -15.87 10.30
C ALA A 57 -0.24 -16.68 10.13
N VAL A 58 0.92 -16.06 10.30
CA VAL A 58 2.23 -16.72 10.22
C VAL A 58 2.58 -17.47 11.51
N GLY A 59 2.10 -16.98 12.67
CA GLY A 59 2.30 -17.62 13.97
C GLY A 59 3.78 -17.70 14.37
N GLU A 60 4.22 -18.89 14.79
CA GLU A 60 5.58 -19.12 15.32
C GLU A 60 6.69 -18.89 14.29
N SER A 61 6.36 -18.88 12.99
CA SER A 61 7.34 -18.60 11.93
C SER A 61 7.60 -17.10 11.70
N TRP A 62 6.94 -16.24 12.47
CA TRP A 62 7.12 -14.80 12.38
C TRP A 62 8.49 -14.38 12.93
N SER A 63 9.18 -13.50 12.22
CA SER A 63 10.43 -12.88 12.68
C SER A 63 10.32 -11.36 12.67
N ASP A 64 11.10 -10.70 13.53
CA ASP A 64 11.16 -9.23 13.57
C ASP A 64 11.68 -8.65 12.24
N GLU A 65 12.58 -9.36 11.56
CA GLU A 65 13.06 -9.00 10.22
C GLU A 65 11.90 -9.02 9.20
N MET A 66 11.05 -10.05 9.23
CA MET A 66 9.87 -10.13 8.37
C MET A 66 8.89 -8.98 8.66
N GLY A 67 8.67 -8.66 9.94
CA GLY A 67 7.86 -7.52 10.34
C GLY A 67 8.40 -6.19 9.84
N GLY A 68 9.71 -5.98 9.96
CA GLY A 68 10.39 -4.81 9.42
C GLY A 68 10.22 -4.69 7.90
N ALA A 69 10.45 -5.78 7.16
CA ALA A 69 10.32 -5.79 5.71
C ALA A 69 8.88 -5.50 5.23
N TRP A 70 7.87 -6.09 5.87
CA TRP A 70 6.47 -5.78 5.56
C TRP A 70 6.09 -4.35 5.95
N GLY A 71 6.61 -3.85 7.07
CA GLY A 71 6.40 -2.47 7.50
C GLY A 71 6.95 -1.46 6.50
N GLU A 72 8.19 -1.67 6.05
CA GLU A 72 8.83 -0.83 5.03
C GLU A 72 8.09 -0.89 3.68
N ALA A 73 7.69 -2.09 3.25
CA ALA A 73 6.88 -2.27 2.05
C ALA A 73 5.57 -1.46 2.09
N TYR A 74 4.90 -1.49 3.25
CA TYR A 74 3.69 -0.73 3.47
C TYR A 74 3.96 0.78 3.43
N ASP A 75 5.02 1.25 4.10
CA ASP A 75 5.36 2.68 4.16
C ASP A 75 5.65 3.25 2.77
N GLN A 76 6.38 2.52 1.94
CA GLN A 76 6.65 2.93 0.55
C GLN A 76 5.36 3.03 -0.27
N LEU A 77 4.43 2.08 -0.10
CA LEU A 77 3.14 2.11 -0.77
C LEU A 77 2.26 3.27 -0.27
N ALA A 78 2.18 3.46 1.04
CA ALA A 78 1.41 4.54 1.66
C ALA A 78 1.94 5.91 1.23
N ALA A 79 3.26 6.11 1.23
CA ALA A 79 3.89 7.35 0.75
C ALA A 79 3.52 7.63 -0.72
N THR A 80 3.56 6.61 -1.58
CA THR A 80 3.20 6.75 -3.00
C THR A 80 1.73 7.18 -3.17
N ILE A 81 0.81 6.60 -2.39
CA ILE A 81 -0.61 6.95 -2.44
C ILE A 81 -0.84 8.36 -1.89
N LYS A 82 -0.23 8.72 -0.75
CA LYS A 82 -0.33 10.05 -0.14
C LYS A 82 0.17 11.16 -1.07
N THR A 83 1.34 10.98 -1.71
CA THR A 83 1.83 11.92 -2.74
C THR A 83 0.81 12.09 -3.87
N GLN A 84 0.20 11.01 -4.34
CA GLN A 84 -0.82 11.11 -5.39
C GLN A 84 -2.10 11.82 -4.92
N MET A 85 -2.52 11.62 -3.67
CA MET A 85 -3.65 12.33 -3.07
C MET A 85 -3.37 13.84 -3.00
N GLU A 86 -2.15 14.23 -2.62
CA GLU A 86 -1.72 15.63 -2.60
C GLU A 86 -1.70 16.24 -4.00
N GLU A 87 -1.15 15.53 -4.99
CA GLU A 87 -1.15 15.96 -6.39
C GLU A 87 -2.58 16.15 -6.92
N GLU A 88 -3.49 15.21 -6.64
CA GLU A 88 -4.90 15.28 -7.05
C GLU A 88 -5.63 16.45 -6.37
N ALA A 89 -5.37 16.68 -5.07
CA ALA A 89 -5.93 17.80 -4.34
C ALA A 89 -5.42 19.17 -4.84
N ALA A 90 -4.20 19.21 -5.39
CA ALA A 90 -3.59 20.40 -5.97
C ALA A 90 -4.03 20.69 -7.40
N GLN A 91 -4.66 19.74 -8.10
CA GLN A 91 -5.18 19.99 -9.45
C GLN A 91 -6.39 20.93 -9.40
N PRO A 92 -6.45 21.97 -10.25
CA PRO A 92 -7.66 22.74 -10.42
C PRO A 92 -8.75 21.77 -10.86
N GLN A 93 -9.81 21.65 -10.05
CA GLN A 93 -11.03 20.95 -10.42
C GLN A 93 -11.58 21.68 -11.66
N LEU A 94 -11.17 21.23 -12.86
CA LEU A 94 -11.78 21.64 -14.11
C LEU A 94 -13.18 21.04 -14.10
N SER A 95 -14.11 21.81 -13.53
CA SER A 95 -15.54 21.61 -13.61
C SER A 95 -15.92 21.28 -15.05
N SER A 96 -16.31 20.04 -15.32
CA SER A 96 -17.10 19.77 -16.50
C SER A 96 -18.50 20.31 -16.23
N ASN A 97 -18.86 21.37 -16.96
CA ASN A 97 -20.23 21.69 -17.30
C ASN A 97 -20.93 20.50 -17.96
#